data_AF-A0A7Y2IT50-F1
#
_entry.id   AF-A0A7Y2IT50-F1
#
_cell.length_a   1.000
_cell.length_b   1.000
_cell.length_c   1.000
_cell.angle_alpha   90.00
_cell.angle_beta   90.00
_cell.angle_gamma   90.00
#
_symmetry.space_group_name_H-M   'P 1'
#
loop_
_entity.id
_entity.type
_entity.pdbx_description
1 polymer ?
#
loop_
_entity_poly.entity_id
_entity_poly.type
_entity_poly.pdbx_seq_one_letter_code
_entity_poly.pdbx_strand_id
1 'polypeptide(L)'
;MNALAAARALLNATRVGDEQRLWQLFSPAAKGRIIDVGEQQGLPADVAGRLRTETASAEEMDAFLVDVLEGIRRDLEWSTLSRLDVELMNESEEAARVALVEPLAIPLPGTAGGLPAAWLTLSPIAEIWLIDDIELPSR
;
A
#
# COMPACT_ATOMS: atom_id res chain seq x y z
N MET A 1 3.40 11.98 -11.31
CA MET A 1 3.90 11.57 -9.98
C MET A 1 4.81 10.38 -10.21
N ASN A 2 6.06 10.36 -9.73
CA ASN A 2 6.99 9.22 -9.94
C ASN A 2 6.77 8.11 -8.90
N ALA A 3 7.43 6.95 -9.07
CA ALA A 3 7.27 5.79 -8.20
C ALA A 3 7.59 6.10 -6.72
N LEU A 4 8.67 6.85 -6.47
CA LEU A 4 9.05 7.23 -5.11
C LEU A 4 8.01 8.15 -4.46
N ALA A 5 7.45 9.10 -5.21
CA ALA A 5 6.38 9.97 -4.72
C ALA A 5 5.08 9.21 -4.46
N ALA A 6 4.75 8.20 -5.27
CA ALA A 6 3.60 7.32 -5.03
C ALA A 6 3.77 6.50 -3.74
N ALA A 7 4.96 5.93 -3.52
CA ALA A 7 5.29 5.22 -2.28
C ALA A 7 5.24 6.15 -1.03
N ARG A 8 5.76 7.38 -1.14
CA ARG A 8 5.63 8.39 -0.05
C ARG A 8 4.17 8.75 0.20
N ALA A 9 3.38 8.88 -0.86
CA ALA A 9 1.96 9.19 -0.75
C ALA A 9 1.19 8.07 -0.01
N LEU A 10 1.54 6.79 -0.26
CA LEU A 10 0.96 5.66 0.47
C LEU A 10 1.29 5.76 1.96
N LEU A 11 2.57 5.85 2.32
CA LEU A 11 2.99 5.99 3.72
C LEU A 11 2.29 7.16 4.41
N ASN A 12 2.19 8.30 3.73
CA ASN A 12 1.54 9.48 4.30
C ASN A 12 0.04 9.26 4.50
N ALA A 13 -0.67 8.71 3.50
CA ALA A 13 -2.09 8.39 3.59
C ALA A 13 -2.36 7.40 4.74
N THR A 14 -1.54 6.36 4.89
CA THR A 14 -1.65 5.40 5.99
C THR A 14 -1.45 6.08 7.36
N ARG A 15 -0.47 6.98 7.49
CA ARG A 15 -0.17 7.71 8.73
C ARG A 15 -1.28 8.66 9.16
N VAL A 16 -1.80 9.46 8.22
CA VAL A 16 -2.84 10.45 8.54
C VAL A 16 -4.23 9.82 8.63
N GLY A 17 -4.40 8.59 8.13
CA GLY A 17 -5.69 7.91 8.06
C GLY A 17 -6.59 8.50 6.99
N ASP A 18 -6.04 8.65 5.78
CA ASP A 18 -6.82 9.06 4.61
C ASP A 18 -7.08 7.83 3.74
N GLU A 19 -8.16 7.11 4.06
CA GLU A 19 -8.47 5.83 3.42
C GLU A 19 -8.80 6.00 1.94
N GLN A 20 -9.48 7.10 1.60
CA GLN A 20 -9.85 7.46 0.24
C GLN A 20 -8.60 7.73 -0.62
N ARG A 21 -7.65 8.51 -0.09
CA ARG A 21 -6.38 8.76 -0.78
C ARG A 21 -5.56 7.48 -0.92
N LEU A 22 -5.52 6.65 0.12
CA LEU A 22 -4.86 5.34 0.07
C LEU A 22 -5.44 4.47 -1.04
N TRP A 23 -6.77 4.38 -1.13
CA TRP A 23 -7.45 3.62 -2.18
C TRP A 23 -7.12 4.08 -3.60
N GLN A 24 -6.97 5.40 -3.81
CA GLN A 24 -6.61 5.96 -5.11
C GLN A 24 -5.18 5.62 -5.56
N LEU A 25 -4.29 5.22 -4.64
CA LEU A 25 -2.91 4.88 -4.96
C LEU A 25 -2.75 3.43 -5.45
N PHE A 26 -3.76 2.58 -5.24
CA PHE A 26 -3.75 1.20 -5.73
C PHE A 26 -4.16 1.10 -7.19
N SER A 27 -3.47 0.25 -7.94
CA SER A 27 -3.86 -0.10 -9.30
C SER A 27 -5.19 -0.85 -9.31
N PRO A 28 -5.93 -0.87 -10.44
CA PRO A 28 -7.17 -1.65 -10.55
C PRO A 28 -6.98 -3.13 -10.20
N ALA A 29 -5.84 -3.71 -10.57
CA ALA A 29 -5.51 -5.10 -10.23
C ALA A 29 -5.30 -5.29 -8.72
N ALA A 30 -4.58 -4.37 -8.07
CA ALA A 30 -4.41 -4.39 -6.62
C ALA A 30 -5.75 -4.25 -5.88
N LYS A 31 -6.61 -3.32 -6.32
CA LYS A 31 -7.96 -3.14 -5.77
C LYS A 31 -8.78 -4.43 -5.83
N GLY A 32 -8.74 -5.14 -6.95
CA GLY A 32 -9.38 -6.44 -7.10
C GLY A 32 -8.90 -7.45 -6.05
N ARG A 33 -7.57 -7.59 -5.90
CA ARG A 33 -6.98 -8.49 -4.88
C ARG A 33 -7.37 -8.11 -3.46
N ILE A 34 -7.37 -6.82 -3.13
CA ILE A 34 -7.77 -6.35 -1.78
C ILE A 34 -9.23 -6.73 -1.50
N ILE A 35 -10.12 -6.61 -2.49
CA ILE A 35 -11.51 -7.07 -2.36
C ILE A 35 -11.58 -8.60 -2.21
N ASP A 36 -10.79 -9.37 -2.97
CA ASP A 36 -10.73 -10.83 -2.84
C ASP A 36 -10.27 -11.26 -1.44
N VAL A 37 -9.28 -10.58 -0.87
CA VAL A 37 -8.84 -10.78 0.52
C VAL A 37 -9.96 -10.41 1.48
N GLY A 38 -10.67 -9.31 1.25
CA GLY A 38 -11.85 -8.93 2.02
C GLY A 38 -12.90 -10.03 2.07
N GLU A 39 -13.24 -10.63 0.92
CA GLU A 39 -14.19 -11.75 0.85
C GLU A 39 -13.71 -12.96 1.67
N GLN A 40 -12.41 -13.28 1.61
CA GLN A 40 -11.82 -14.36 2.42
C GLN A 40 -11.87 -14.07 3.92
N GLN A 41 -11.89 -12.80 4.31
CA GLN A 41 -11.98 -12.34 5.70
C GLN A 41 -13.42 -12.06 6.17
N GLY A 42 -14.43 -12.35 5.34
CA GLY A 42 -15.85 -12.26 5.71
C GLY A 42 -16.62 -11.06 5.15
N LEU A 43 -16.04 -10.29 4.22
CA LEU A 43 -16.79 -9.31 3.43
C LEU A 43 -17.92 -10.01 2.66
N PRO A 44 -19.19 -9.56 2.78
CA PRO A 44 -20.30 -10.16 2.05
C PRO A 44 -20.07 -10.09 0.53
N ALA A 45 -20.32 -11.21 -0.16
CA ALA A 45 -20.07 -11.31 -1.60
C ALA A 45 -20.86 -10.30 -2.45
N ASP A 46 -22.04 -9.89 -1.98
CA ASP A 46 -22.84 -8.87 -2.65
C ASP A 46 -22.23 -7.48 -2.52
N VAL A 47 -21.66 -7.13 -1.35
CA VAL A 47 -20.90 -5.90 -1.12
C VAL A 47 -19.63 -5.92 -1.96
N ALA A 48 -18.88 -7.03 -1.95
CA ALA A 48 -17.68 -7.20 -2.76
C ALA A 48 -17.97 -7.04 -4.27
N GLY A 49 -19.09 -7.60 -4.75
CA GLY A 49 -19.55 -7.39 -6.13
C GLY A 49 -19.79 -5.91 -6.45
N ARG A 50 -20.47 -5.18 -5.56
CA ARG A 50 -20.71 -3.74 -5.71
C ARG A 50 -19.43 -2.91 -5.68
N LEU A 51 -18.47 -3.26 -4.81
CA LEU A 51 -17.16 -2.60 -4.75
C LEU A 51 -16.39 -2.78 -6.06
N ARG A 52 -16.41 -3.99 -6.65
CA ARG A 52 -15.76 -4.27 -7.95
C ARG A 52 -16.38 -3.50 -9.11
N THR A 53 -17.69 -3.29 -9.08
CA THR A 53 -18.40 -2.54 -10.13
C THR A 53 -18.51 -1.04 -9.84
N GLU A 54 -17.89 -0.54 -8.77
CA GLU A 54 -17.97 0.86 -8.33
C GLU A 54 -19.42 1.34 -8.08
N THR A 55 -20.32 0.43 -7.68
CA THR A 55 -21.73 0.70 -7.37
C THR A 55 -22.06 0.57 -5.88
N ALA A 56 -21.04 0.35 -5.05
CA ALA A 56 -21.20 0.37 -3.59
C ALA A 56 -21.64 1.77 -3.13
N SER A 57 -22.46 1.80 -2.10
CA SER A 57 -22.79 3.05 -1.41
C SER A 57 -21.54 3.67 -0.77
N ALA A 58 -21.59 4.98 -0.51
CA ALA A 58 -20.50 5.67 0.18
C ALA A 58 -20.20 5.04 1.55
N GLU A 59 -21.23 4.64 2.30
CA GLU A 59 -21.09 4.01 3.61
C GLU A 59 -20.38 2.65 3.53
N GLU A 60 -20.73 1.82 2.53
CA GLU A 60 -20.07 0.52 2.30
C GLU A 60 -18.61 0.69 1.90
N MET A 61 -18.33 1.67 1.03
CA MET A 61 -16.97 1.99 0.62
C MET A 61 -16.14 2.47 1.82
N ASP A 62 -16.65 3.42 2.60
CA ASP A 62 -15.93 3.97 3.74
C ASP A 62 -15.65 2.89 4.79
N ALA A 63 -16.64 2.06 5.13
CA ALA A 63 -16.45 0.96 6.07
C ALA A 63 -15.38 -0.04 5.60
N PHE A 64 -15.44 -0.43 4.32
CA PHE A 64 -14.43 -1.31 3.72
C PHE A 64 -13.03 -0.70 3.74
N LEU A 65 -12.91 0.59 3.40
CA LEU A 65 -11.63 1.27 3.34
C LEU A 65 -10.99 1.48 4.72
N VAL A 66 -11.81 1.69 5.76
CA VAL A 66 -11.34 1.71 7.16
C VAL A 66 -10.72 0.36 7.53
N ASP A 67 -11.37 -0.75 7.20
CA ASP A 67 -10.84 -2.10 7.48
C ASP A 67 -9.53 -2.37 6.72
N VAL A 68 -9.44 -1.94 5.45
CA VAL A 68 -8.22 -2.04 4.64
C VAL A 68 -7.08 -1.25 5.26
N LEU A 69 -7.34 0.01 5.66
CA LEU A 69 -6.36 0.86 6.31
C LEU A 69 -5.85 0.21 7.60
N GLU A 70 -6.74 -0.28 8.46
CA GLU A 70 -6.36 -0.94 9.71
C GLU A 70 -5.61 -2.25 9.49
N GLY A 71 -5.92 -2.99 8.42
CA GLY A 71 -5.13 -4.15 7.98
C GLY A 71 -3.69 -3.77 7.66
N ILE A 72 -3.50 -2.77 6.79
CA ILE A 72 -2.16 -2.28 6.39
C ILE A 72 -1.38 -1.75 7.61
N ARG A 73 -2.05 -1.03 8.52
CA ARG A 73 -1.43 -0.50 9.74
C ARG A 73 -0.93 -1.59 10.67
N ARG A 74 -1.69 -2.68 10.77
CA ARG A 74 -1.33 -3.86 11.56
C ARG A 74 -0.13 -4.57 10.95
N ASP A 75 -0.15 -4.78 9.64
CA ASP A 75 0.88 -5.47 8.89
C ASP A 75 2.22 -4.72 8.89
N LEU A 76 2.17 -3.39 8.78
CA LEU A 76 3.35 -2.52 8.83
C LEU A 76 3.78 -2.15 10.26
N GLU A 77 3.17 -2.75 11.28
CA GLU A 77 3.33 -2.42 12.70
C GLU A 77 3.21 -0.91 12.97
N TRP A 78 2.01 -0.42 13.28
CA TRP A 78 1.68 1.01 13.47
C TRP A 78 2.75 1.85 14.20
N SER A 79 3.42 1.31 15.22
CA SER A 79 4.50 2.00 15.95
C SER A 79 5.70 2.39 15.08
N THR A 80 5.98 1.62 14.05
CA THR A 80 7.13 1.76 13.15
C THR A 80 6.80 2.66 11.96
N LEU A 81 5.53 2.73 11.56
CA LEU A 81 5.06 3.56 10.44
C LEU A 81 5.52 5.01 10.51
N SER A 82 5.55 5.62 11.70
CA SER A 82 5.97 7.01 11.88
C SER A 82 7.45 7.27 11.52
N ARG A 83 8.26 6.21 11.51
CA ARG A 83 9.70 6.26 11.27
C ARG A 83 10.11 5.77 9.89
N LEU A 84 9.24 5.04 9.19
CA LEU A 84 9.57 4.51 7.87
C LEU A 84 9.93 5.61 6.87
N ASP A 85 10.97 5.39 6.08
CA ASP A 85 11.24 6.17 4.88
C ASP A 85 11.07 5.27 3.65
N VAL A 86 11.18 5.86 2.46
CA VAL A 86 11.14 5.11 1.21
C VAL A 86 12.51 5.13 0.54
N GLU A 87 12.87 3.99 -0.02
CA GLU A 87 14.10 3.82 -0.79
C GLU A 87 13.80 3.18 -2.14
N LEU A 88 14.24 3.80 -3.23
CA LEU A 88 14.07 3.24 -4.56
C LEU A 88 15.09 2.12 -4.78
N MET A 89 14.60 0.90 -4.96
CA MET A 89 15.46 -0.26 -5.22
C MET A 89 15.77 -0.43 -6.70
N ASN A 90 14.73 -0.34 -7.53
CA ASN A 90 14.81 -0.49 -8.97
C ASN A 90 13.67 0.30 -9.63
N GLU A 91 13.94 0.88 -10.80
CA GLU A 91 12.95 1.58 -11.63
C GLU A 91 13.23 1.26 -13.09
N SER A 92 12.20 0.80 -13.80
CA SER A 92 12.16 0.64 -15.24
C SER A 92 11.00 1.45 -15.83
N GLU A 93 10.84 1.44 -17.14
CA GLU A 93 9.70 2.09 -17.81
C GLU A 93 8.35 1.39 -17.51
N GLU A 94 8.38 0.15 -17.02
CA GLU A 94 7.18 -0.68 -16.83
C GLU A 94 6.90 -0.99 -15.35
N ALA A 95 7.92 -0.94 -14.49
CA ALA A 95 7.78 -1.30 -13.09
C ALA A 95 8.83 -0.62 -12.21
N ALA A 96 8.48 -0.39 -10.95
CA ALA A 96 9.39 0.09 -9.93
C ALA A 96 9.22 -0.73 -8.66
N ARG A 97 10.34 -0.99 -7.99
CA ARG A 97 10.37 -1.61 -6.66
C ARG A 97 10.90 -0.59 -5.67
N VAL A 98 10.10 -0.30 -4.66
CA VAL A 98 10.43 0.66 -3.58
C VAL A 98 10.42 -0.09 -2.26
N ALA A 99 11.46 0.03 -1.46
CA ALA A 99 11.49 -0.49 -0.10
C ALA A 99 10.91 0.56 0.87
N LEU A 100 10.08 0.11 1.81
CA LEU A 100 9.75 0.86 3.02
C LEU A 100 10.76 0.48 4.07
N VAL A 101 11.61 1.41 4.49
CA VAL A 101 12.77 1.13 5.35
C VAL A 101 12.62 1.78 6.72
N GLU A 102 12.91 1.04 7.79
CA GLU A 102 13.09 1.63 9.11
C GLU A 102 14.53 2.17 9.23
N PRO A 103 14.71 3.49 9.45
CA PRO A 103 16.03 4.08 9.56
C PRO A 103 16.74 3.53 10.79
N LEU A 104 17.95 3.01 10.60
CA LEU A 104 18.78 2.53 11.69
C LEU A 104 19.52 3.71 12.33
N ALA A 105 19.52 3.76 13.66
CA ALA A 105 20.32 4.75 14.40
C ALA A 105 21.83 4.58 14.16
N ILE A 106 22.26 3.38 13.76
CA ILE A 106 23.64 3.06 13.42
C ILE A 106 23.64 2.36 12.06
N PRO A 107 24.28 2.92 11.02
CA PRO A 107 24.38 2.28 9.71
C PRO A 107 25.11 0.95 9.82
N LEU A 108 24.49 -0.15 9.39
CA LEU A 108 25.13 -1.47 9.31
C LEU A 108 25.78 -1.64 7.92
N PRO A 109 26.98 -2.23 7.83
CA PRO A 109 27.60 -2.54 6.55
C PRO A 109 26.66 -3.40 5.68
N GLY A 110 26.37 -2.94 4.45
CA GLY A 110 25.48 -3.64 3.52
C GLY A 110 23.99 -3.33 3.68
N THR A 111 23.60 -2.49 4.65
CA THR A 111 22.26 -1.87 4.68
C THR A 111 22.38 -0.44 4.15
N ALA A 112 21.59 -0.09 3.15
CA ALA A 112 21.58 1.25 2.55
C ALA A 112 20.87 2.30 3.44
N GLY A 113 21.10 2.23 4.77
CA GLY A 113 20.58 3.20 5.74
C GLY A 113 19.36 2.75 6.54
N GLY A 114 18.79 1.58 6.27
CA GLY A 114 17.67 1.04 7.03
C GLY A 114 17.42 -0.46 6.85
N LEU A 115 16.55 -1.02 7.69
CA LEU A 115 16.03 -2.39 7.51
C LEU A 115 14.72 -2.33 6.71
N PRO A 116 14.55 -3.16 5.67
CA PRO A 116 13.31 -3.19 4.91
C PRO A 116 12.17 -3.76 5.77
N ALA A 117 11.14 -2.97 6.00
CA ALA A 117 9.90 -3.35 6.66
C ALA A 117 8.88 -3.91 5.66
N ALA A 118 8.92 -3.46 4.40
CA ALA A 118 8.11 -3.99 3.30
C ALA A 118 8.71 -3.58 1.94
N TRP A 119 8.26 -4.22 0.87
CA TRP A 119 8.51 -3.81 -0.50
C TRP A 119 7.21 -3.48 -1.21
N LEU A 120 7.23 -2.40 -1.98
CA LEU A 120 6.17 -2.00 -2.87
C LEU A 120 6.56 -2.33 -4.31
N THR A 121 5.65 -2.97 -5.02
CA THR A 121 5.72 -3.07 -6.48
C THR A 121 4.76 -2.05 -7.07
N LEU A 122 5.26 -1.22 -7.99
CA LEU A 122 4.50 -0.18 -8.66
C LEU A 122 4.61 -0.34 -10.17
N SER A 123 3.56 0.06 -10.89
CA SER A 123 3.56 0.17 -12.35
C SER A 123 3.03 1.54 -12.80
N PRO A 124 3.49 2.05 -13.95
CA PRO A 124 2.95 3.26 -14.53
C PRO A 124 1.69 2.95 -15.33
N ILE A 125 0.57 3.57 -14.96
CA ILE A 125 -0.71 3.49 -15.66
C ILE A 125 -1.10 4.90 -16.09
N ALA A 126 -1.17 5.16 -17.41
CA ALA A 126 -1.59 6.46 -17.97
C ALA A 126 -0.92 7.67 -17.27
N GLU A 127 0.41 7.62 -17.16
CA GLU A 127 1.29 8.67 -16.58
C GLU A 127 1.33 8.79 -15.05
N ILE A 128 0.59 7.94 -14.32
CA ILE A 128 0.65 7.85 -12.86
C ILE A 128 1.21 6.51 -12.41
N TRP A 129 2.13 6.55 -11.45
CA TRP A 129 2.61 5.35 -10.78
C TRP A 129 1.61 4.92 -9.73
N LEU A 130 1.13 3.68 -9.84
CA LEU A 130 0.18 3.06 -8.94
C LEU A 130 0.79 1.81 -8.30
N ILE A 131 0.31 1.49 -7.10
CA ILE A 131 0.81 0.36 -6.32
C ILE A 131 0.05 -0.90 -6.75
N ASP A 132 0.82 -1.89 -7.18
CA ASP A 132 0.29 -3.20 -7.51
C ASP A 132 0.32 -4.09 -6.28
N ASP A 133 1.40 -4.07 -5.50
CA ASP A 133 1.57 -5.05 -4.43
C ASP A 133 2.37 -4.50 -3.24
N ILE A 134 2.10 -5.07 -2.05
CA ILE A 134 2.80 -4.80 -0.81
C ILE A 134 3.30 -6.14 -0.26
N GLU A 135 4.61 -6.36 -0.33
CA GLU A 135 5.25 -7.57 0.14
C GLU A 135 5.89 -7.32 1.52
N LEU A 136 5.51 -8.10 2.53
CA LEU A 136 6.14 -8.08 3.85
C LEU A 136 7.32 -9.07 3.90
N PRO A 137 8.39 -8.78 4.65
CA PRO A 137 9.45 -9.75 4.90
C PRO A 137 8.87 -11.00 5.55
N SER A 138 9.19 -12.16 4.98
CA SER A 138 8.84 -13.46 5.56
C SER A 138 9.45 -13.56 6.96
N ARG A 139 8.60 -13.64 7.99
CA ARG A 139 9.02 -13.82 9.38
C ARG A 139 9.36 -15.28 9.67
#